data_AF-A0A949QC97-F1
#
_entry.id   AF-A0A949QC97-F1
#
_cell.length_a   1.000
_cell.length_b   1.000
_cell.length_c   1.000
_cell.angle_alpha   90.00
_cell.angle_beta   90.00
_cell.angle_gamma   90.00
#
_symmetry.space_group_name_H-M   'P 1'
#
loop_
_entity.id
_entity.type
_entity.pdbx_description
1 polymer ?
#
loop_
_entity_poly.entity_id
_entity_poly.type
_entity_poly.pdbx_seq_one_letter_code
_entity_poly.pdbx_strand_id
1 'polypeptide(L)' 'ETTAVHFAGQASPNLFVAGEMMAGNVLGKGYTAGVGMTIGTAFGRIAGEQAAYAALGSAGRMPSLARDTM' A
#
# COMPACT_ATOMS: atom_id res chain seq x y z
N GLU A 1 6.45 -2.39 -3.74
CA GLU A 1 6.16 -2.68 -2.31
C GLU A 1 4.67 -2.93 -2.11
N THR A 2 4.31 -3.78 -1.14
CA THR A 2 2.93 -4.12 -0.78
C THR A 2 2.32 -3.06 0.13
N THR A 3 0.99 -3.04 0.27
CA THR A 3 0.26 -2.19 1.24
C THR A 3 -0.03 -2.92 2.56
N ALA A 4 0.52 -4.12 2.75
CA ALA A 4 0.36 -4.87 3.99
C ALA A 4 0.95 -4.10 5.18
N VAL A 5 0.20 -4.02 6.28
CA VAL A 5 0.70 -3.46 7.54
C VAL A 5 1.70 -4.43 8.15
N HIS A 6 2.85 -3.93 8.60
CA HIS A 6 3.88 -4.77 9.19
C HIS A 6 3.81 -4.75 10.73
N PHE A 7 3.83 -5.93 11.35
CA PHE A 7 3.99 -6.12 12.78
C PHE A 7 5.32 -6.83 13.04
N ALA A 8 6.18 -6.26 13.88
CA ALA A 8 7.52 -6.80 14.15
C ALA A 8 8.33 -7.09 12.85
N GLY A 9 8.16 -6.25 11.83
CA GLY A 9 8.80 -6.42 10.52
C GLY A 9 8.18 -7.49 9.61
N GLN A 10 7.12 -8.19 10.06
CA GLN A 10 6.40 -9.18 9.27
C GLN A 10 5.12 -8.59 8.67
N ALA A 11 4.89 -8.83 7.39
CA ALA A 11 3.67 -8.39 6.72
C ALA A 11 2.44 -9.12 7.26
N SER A 12 1.39 -8.35 7.58
CA SER A 12 0.11 -8.90 7.98
C SER A 12 -0.57 -9.60 6.80
N PRO A 13 -1.15 -10.80 6.98
CA PRO A 13 -1.82 -11.51 5.91
C PRO A 13 -3.17 -10.89 5.51
N ASN A 14 -3.74 -10.03 6.34
CA ASN A 14 -5.12 -9.57 6.20
C ASN A 14 -5.34 -8.09 6.58
N LEU A 15 -4.25 -7.34 6.83
CA LEU A 15 -4.33 -5.92 7.15
C LEU A 15 -3.55 -5.12 6.12
N PHE A 16 -4.25 -4.22 5.43
CA PHE A 16 -3.72 -3.37 4.37
C PHE A 16 -4.06 -1.91 4.68
N VAL A 17 -3.20 -0.99 4.24
CA VAL A 17 -3.31 0.43 4.54
C VAL A 17 -3.11 1.29 3.29
N ALA A 18 -3.76 2.45 3.27
CA ALA A 18 -3.69 3.43 2.20
C ALA A 18 -3.79 4.86 2.76
N GLY A 19 -3.59 5.86 1.90
CA GLY A 19 -3.68 7.26 2.28
C GLY A 19 -2.53 7.71 3.18
N GLU A 20 -2.79 8.70 4.04
CA GLU A 20 -1.75 9.37 4.84
C GLU A 20 -1.05 8.43 5.84
N MET A 21 -1.67 7.30 6.19
CA MET A 21 -1.02 6.26 7.00
C MET A 21 0.17 5.59 6.27
N MET A 22 0.18 5.55 4.94
CA MET A 22 1.33 5.08 4.14
C MET A 22 2.46 6.12 4.06
N ALA A 23 2.17 7.38 4.41
CA ALA A 23 3.04 8.53 4.21
C ALA A 23 3.20 9.34 5.50
N GLY A 24 3.28 8.65 6.64
CA GLY A 24 3.21 9.24 7.99
C GLY A 24 4.26 10.32 8.31
N ASN A 25 5.31 10.45 7.51
CA ASN A 25 6.33 11.49 7.68
C ASN A 25 6.39 12.51 6.54
N VAL A 26 5.61 12.32 5.47
CA VAL A 26 5.75 13.18 4.30
C VAL A 26 4.94 14.48 4.46
N LEU A 27 3.91 14.48 5.31
CA LEU A 27 3.15 15.66 5.72
C LEU A 27 3.88 16.64 6.67
N GLY A 28 5.16 16.38 7.01
CA GLY A 28 5.89 17.08 8.07
C GLY A 28 5.89 18.62 7.96
N LYS A 29 6.19 19.19 6.77
CA LYS A 29 5.98 20.62 6.42
C LYS A 29 5.96 20.82 4.90
N GLY A 30 4.97 21.57 4.38
CA GLY A 30 4.99 22.09 3.01
C GLY A 30 4.71 21.06 1.91
N TYR A 31 3.68 20.23 2.08
CA TYR A 31 3.29 19.26 1.08
C TYR A 31 2.69 19.92 -0.17
N THR A 32 3.17 19.54 -1.35
CA THR A 32 2.59 20.01 -2.61
C THR A 32 1.11 19.65 -2.63
N ALA A 33 0.27 20.63 -2.94
CA ALA A 33 -1.16 20.41 -3.04
C ALA A 33 -1.44 19.23 -3.98
N GLY A 34 -2.30 18.31 -3.53
CA GLY A 34 -2.69 17.13 -4.29
C GLY A 34 -1.91 15.86 -4.01
N VAL A 35 -0.78 15.90 -3.29
CA VAL A 35 -0.01 14.66 -3.00
C VAL A 35 -0.82 13.69 -2.14
N GLY A 36 -1.60 14.16 -1.17
CA GLY A 36 -2.51 13.32 -0.39
C GLY A 36 -3.57 12.62 -1.25
N MET A 37 -4.10 13.31 -2.28
CA MET A 37 -5.03 12.72 -3.23
C MET A 37 -4.35 11.64 -4.09
N THR A 38 -3.11 11.88 -4.54
CA THR A 38 -2.34 10.91 -5.32
C THR A 38 -2.03 9.67 -4.50
N ILE A 39 -1.56 9.83 -3.27
CA ILE A 39 -1.23 8.73 -2.35
C ILE A 39 -2.50 7.93 -2.01
N GLY A 40 -3.58 8.62 -1.63
CA GLY A 40 -4.87 7.99 -1.34
C GLY A 40 -5.41 7.21 -2.55
N THR A 41 -5.32 7.76 -3.76
CA THR A 41 -5.84 7.11 -4.96
C THR A 41 -4.99 5.90 -5.39
N ALA A 42 -3.66 6.09 -5.48
CA ALA A 42 -2.77 5.03 -5.95
C ALA A 42 -2.71 3.87 -4.95
N PHE A 43 -2.42 4.15 -3.68
CA PHE A 43 -2.36 3.10 -2.66
C PHE A 43 -3.74 2.59 -2.26
N GLY A 44 -4.81 3.39 -2.39
CA GLY A 44 -6.18 2.91 -2.18
C GLY A 44 -6.57 1.82 -3.17
N ARG A 45 -6.22 1.98 -4.45
CA ARG A 45 -6.43 0.94 -5.46
C ARG A 45 -5.65 -0.34 -5.13
N ILE A 46 -4.37 -0.22 -4.79
CA ILE A 46 -3.51 -1.37 -4.46
C ILE A 46 -4.00 -2.08 -3.19
N ALA A 47 -4.31 -1.34 -2.12
CA ALA A 47 -4.80 -1.91 -0.87
C ALA A 47 -6.15 -2.60 -1.04
N GLY A 48 -7.07 -2.03 -1.82
CA GLY A 48 -8.35 -2.66 -2.14
C GLY A 48 -8.18 -3.97 -2.91
N GLU A 49 -7.28 -3.98 -3.91
CA GLU A 49 -6.96 -5.19 -4.69
C GLU A 49 -6.35 -6.29 -3.81
N GLN A 50 -5.39 -5.95 -2.94
CA GLN A 50 -4.79 -6.90 -2.00
C GLN A 50 -5.78 -7.40 -0.95
N ALA A 51 -6.64 -6.52 -0.42
CA ALA A 51 -7.69 -6.90 0.53
C ALA A 51 -8.69 -7.87 -0.11
N ALA A 52 -9.09 -7.63 -1.37
CA ALA A 52 -9.96 -8.54 -2.11
C ALA A 52 -9.31 -9.91 -2.32
N TYR A 53 -8.02 -9.95 -2.71
CA TYR A 53 -7.28 -11.20 -2.85
C TYR A 53 -7.18 -11.99 -1.54
N ALA A 54 -6.84 -11.31 -0.44
CA ALA A 54 -6.78 -11.93 0.88
C ALA A 54 -8.15 -12.47 1.32
N ALA A 55 -9.23 -11.73 1.10
CA ALA A 55 -10.59 -12.16 1.43
C ALA A 55 -11.04 -13.38 0.61
N LEU A 56 -10.63 -13.47 -0.65
CA LEU A 56 -10.95 -14.59 -1.54
C LEU A 56 -10.06 -15.83 -1.32
N GLY A 57 -9.12 -15.80 -0.36
CA GLY A 57 -8.14 -16.88 -0.15
C GLY A 57 -7.20 -17.08 -1.33
N SER A 58 -7.23 -16.16 -2.30
CA SER A 58 -6.34 -16.14 -3.45
C SER A 58 -5.10 -15.38 -3.02
N ALA A 59 -4.13 -16.06 -2.42
CA ALA A 59 -2.83 -15.46 -2.11
C ALA A 59 -2.30 -14.79 -3.38
N GLY A 60 -2.43 -13.45 -3.44
CA GLY A 60 -2.34 -12.69 -4.67
C GLY A 60 -0.97 -12.88 -5.29
N ARG A 61 -0.95 -13.28 -6.56
CA ARG A 61 0.23 -13.10 -7.42
C ARG A 61 0.62 -11.64 -7.33
N MET A 62 1.73 -11.35 -6.64
CA MET A 62 2.40 -10.04 -6.74
C MET A 62 2.60 -9.75 -8.24
N PRO A 63 2.11 -8.61 -8.76
CA PRO A 63 2.40 -8.21 -10.13
C PRO A 63 3.92 -8.17 -10.31
N SER A 64 4.43 -8.93 -11.29
CA SER A 64 5.87 -9.15 -11.53
C SER A 64 6.65 -7.90 -11.96
N LEU A 65 6.02 -6.73 -11.97
CA LEU A 65 6.60 -5.45 -12.41
C LEU A 65 7.68 -4.89 -11.47
N ALA A 66 7.91 -5.49 -10.30
CA ALA A 66 8.91 -5.04 -9.33
C ALA A 66 10.17 -5.93 -9.25
N ARG A 67 10.31 -6.92 -10.15
CA ARG A 67 11.51 -7.78 -10.20
C ARG A 67 12.59 -7.34 -11.21
N ASP A 68 12.26 -6.43 -12.14
CA ASP A 68 13.14 -6.02 -13.24
C ASP A 68 13.71 -4.59 -13.11
N THR A 69 13.74 -4.00 -11.92
CA THR A 69 14.33 -2.66 -11.69
C THR A 69 15.40 -2.61 -10.60
N MET A 70 16.13 -3.71 -10.38
CA MET A 70 17.43 -3.73 -9.72
C MET A 70 18.43 -4.59 -10.49
#